data_AF-A0A8J4B3R2-F1
#
_entry.id   AF-A0A8J4B3R2-F1
#
_cell.length_a   1.000
_cell.length_b   1.000
_cell.length_c   1.000
_cell.angle_alpha   90.00
_cell.angle_beta   90.00
_cell.angle_gamma   90.00
#
_symmetry.space_group_name_H-M   'P 1'
#
loop_
_entity.id
_entity.type
_entity.pdbx_description
1 polymer ?
#
loop_
_entity_poly.entity_id
_entity_poly.type
_entity_poly.pdbx_seq_one_letter_code
_entity_poly.pdbx_strand_id
1 'polypeptide(L)'
;MFEVIQAPVLDLAESIQGSLLYLDAGAGEIARTTLGLPFLFGLGVSHVCLLETASTEDAAFPLLATGCLPTKLTIFTTQLLTDAHQQILRAVLAHPALISVSVYSSVSEHAHACQAASELGVEAYREYAELLQEEVRRARAAGLATASSSAGGGSGVPRSPLLGVRVAFLPLLACCLDPGLIVLPAASSAARRAVMGGVAAGFAPLEAGAGDAAVQGEGASGALSLTAHGLLALAAAMGAPRPEPYAIGPVSSAMGKIGYPLSVSLLAEARCAAEASPLM
;
A
#
# COMPACT_ATOMS: atom_id res chain seq x y z
N MET A 1 13.44 -7.06 15.95
CA MET A 1 12.93 -7.14 14.56
C MET A 1 11.45 -6.77 14.47
N PHE A 2 10.57 -7.37 15.28
CA PHE A 2 9.16 -6.94 15.37
C PHE A 2 9.02 -5.43 15.63
N GLU A 3 9.78 -4.88 16.60
CA GLU A 3 9.79 -3.45 16.91
C GLU A 3 10.18 -2.57 15.71
N VAL A 4 11.09 -3.04 14.85
CA VAL A 4 11.53 -2.31 13.65
C VAL A 4 10.40 -2.17 12.65
N ILE A 5 9.56 -3.19 12.52
CA ILE A 5 8.40 -3.18 11.60
C ILE A 5 7.20 -2.49 12.25
N GLN A 6 7.05 -2.58 13.56
CA GLN A 6 5.98 -1.94 14.31
C GLN A 6 6.18 -0.43 14.45
N ALA A 7 7.43 0.06 14.57
CA ALA A 7 7.72 1.48 14.80
C ALA A 7 7.08 2.42 13.75
N PRO A 8 7.23 2.20 12.44
CA PRO A 8 6.55 3.02 11.44
C PRO A 8 5.03 2.99 11.53
N VAL A 9 4.44 1.89 12.03
CA VAL A 9 2.99 1.77 12.22
C VAL A 9 2.55 2.46 13.51
N LEU A 10 3.39 2.45 14.55
CA LEU A 10 3.17 3.21 15.79
C LEU A 10 3.13 4.71 15.54
N ASP A 11 4.01 5.22 14.67
CA ASP A 11 4.02 6.64 14.29
C ASP A 11 2.71 7.07 13.62
N LEU A 12 1.92 6.12 13.09
CA LEU A 12 0.62 6.38 12.50
C LEU A 12 -0.54 6.37 13.49
N ALA A 13 -0.33 6.09 14.78
CA ALA A 13 -1.40 5.86 15.77
C ALA A 13 -2.49 6.96 15.73
N GLU A 14 -2.11 8.23 15.82
CA GLU A 14 -3.04 9.37 15.76
C GLU A 14 -3.78 9.43 14.41
N SER A 15 -3.05 9.14 13.33
CA SER A 15 -3.59 9.17 11.97
C SER A 15 -4.57 8.04 11.68
N ILE A 16 -4.52 6.91 12.39
CA ILE A 16 -5.41 5.75 12.15
C ILE A 16 -6.46 5.56 13.26
N GLN A 17 -6.34 6.27 14.37
CA GLN A 17 -7.32 6.22 15.45
C GLN A 17 -8.73 6.51 14.92
N GLY A 18 -9.69 5.68 15.36
CA GLY A 18 -11.11 5.73 15.00
C GLY A 18 -11.42 5.31 13.56
N SER A 19 -10.43 4.89 12.77
CA SER A 19 -10.64 4.52 11.37
C SER A 19 -11.12 3.08 11.19
N LEU A 20 -11.84 2.83 10.10
CA LEU A 20 -12.03 1.50 9.53
C LEU A 20 -10.77 1.14 8.74
N LEU A 21 -10.06 0.08 9.13
CA LEU A 21 -8.79 -0.31 8.51
C LEU A 21 -9.02 -1.45 7.52
N TYR A 22 -8.69 -1.23 6.26
CA TYR A 22 -8.61 -2.28 5.25
C TYR A 22 -7.17 -2.70 5.00
N LEU A 23 -6.95 -4.01 4.93
CA LEU A 23 -5.68 -4.62 4.59
C LEU A 23 -5.86 -5.40 3.28
N ASP A 24 -4.98 -5.17 2.32
CA ASP A 24 -4.84 -6.12 1.21
C ASP A 24 -4.27 -7.47 1.71
N ALA A 25 -4.27 -8.49 0.87
CA ALA A 25 -3.81 -9.83 1.24
C ALA A 25 -2.40 -9.82 1.85
N GLY A 26 -1.46 -9.04 1.29
CA GLY A 26 -0.10 -8.97 1.81
C GLY A 26 0.02 -8.20 3.13
N ALA A 27 -0.71 -7.09 3.30
CA ALA A 27 -0.79 -6.41 4.59
C ALA A 27 -1.50 -7.27 5.63
N GLY A 28 -2.46 -8.11 5.22
CA GLY A 28 -3.11 -9.12 6.06
C GLY A 28 -2.14 -10.19 6.57
N GLU A 29 -1.24 -10.67 5.71
CA GLU A 29 -0.16 -11.59 6.12
C GLU A 29 0.75 -10.94 7.18
N ILE A 30 1.16 -9.69 6.97
CA ILE A 30 2.00 -8.93 7.93
C ILE A 30 1.23 -8.69 9.23
N ALA A 31 -0.04 -8.32 9.15
CA ALA A 31 -0.87 -8.09 10.33
C ALA A 31 -1.02 -9.37 11.15
N ARG A 32 -1.11 -10.53 10.51
CA ARG A 32 -1.24 -11.82 11.20
C ARG A 32 0.08 -12.30 11.81
N THR A 33 1.20 -12.08 11.14
CA THR A 33 2.50 -12.66 11.53
C THR A 33 3.37 -11.71 12.36
N THR A 34 3.33 -10.41 12.07
CA THR A 34 4.24 -9.42 12.66
C THR A 34 3.54 -8.44 13.60
N LEU A 35 2.42 -7.82 13.16
CA LEU A 35 1.79 -6.76 13.96
C LEU A 35 0.89 -7.34 15.05
N GLY A 36 0.02 -8.27 14.68
CA GLY A 36 -1.06 -8.79 15.51
C GLY A 36 -2.29 -7.86 15.52
N LEU A 37 -3.48 -8.46 15.56
CA LEU A 37 -4.73 -7.69 15.73
C LEU A 37 -4.77 -6.89 17.04
N PRO A 38 -4.30 -7.40 18.21
CA PRO A 38 -4.29 -6.62 19.44
C PRO A 38 -3.48 -5.33 19.34
N PHE A 39 -2.37 -5.36 18.60
CA PHE A 39 -1.56 -4.16 18.34
C PHE A 39 -2.36 -3.14 17.53
N LEU A 40 -2.97 -3.54 16.41
CA LEU A 40 -3.78 -2.64 15.57
C LEU A 40 -4.96 -2.03 16.33
N PHE A 41 -5.66 -2.82 17.14
CA PHE A 41 -6.72 -2.31 18.03
C PHE A 41 -6.17 -1.40 19.13
N GLY A 42 -4.97 -1.68 19.64
CA GLY A 42 -4.25 -0.81 20.57
C GLY A 42 -3.92 0.57 20.01
N LEU A 43 -3.78 0.70 18.69
CA LEU A 43 -3.64 1.99 17.99
C LEU A 43 -4.97 2.74 17.82
N GLY A 44 -6.08 2.17 18.30
CA GLY A 44 -7.40 2.78 18.24
C GLY A 44 -8.14 2.57 16.92
N VAL A 45 -7.72 1.61 16.10
CA VAL A 45 -8.49 1.18 14.92
C VAL A 45 -9.85 0.64 15.36
N SER A 46 -10.92 1.06 14.71
CA SER A 46 -12.29 0.65 15.08
C SER A 46 -12.60 -0.79 14.66
N HIS A 47 -12.14 -1.17 13.47
CA HIS A 47 -12.38 -2.49 12.89
C HIS A 47 -11.34 -2.76 11.79
N VAL A 48 -10.98 -4.03 11.59
CA VAL A 48 -10.01 -4.48 10.58
C VAL A 48 -10.72 -5.38 9.57
N CYS A 49 -10.58 -5.07 8.29
CA CYS A 49 -11.26 -5.74 7.17
C CYS A 49 -10.27 -6.10 6.06
N LEU A 50 -10.67 -7.04 5.20
CA LEU A 50 -9.92 -7.40 3.99
C LEU A 50 -10.36 -6.52 2.81
N LEU A 51 -9.39 -5.96 2.09
CA LEU A 51 -9.63 -5.05 0.98
C LEU A 51 -10.32 -5.75 -0.20
N GLU A 52 -10.03 -7.03 -0.40
CA GLU A 52 -10.58 -7.89 -1.47
C GLU A 52 -12.04 -8.25 -1.27
N THR A 53 -12.57 -8.14 -0.05
CA THR A 53 -13.97 -8.44 0.26
C THR A 53 -14.74 -7.23 0.80
N ALA A 54 -14.24 -6.02 0.52
CA ALA A 54 -14.86 -4.79 1.01
C ALA A 54 -16.35 -4.70 0.68
N SER A 55 -17.15 -4.45 1.70
CA SER A 55 -18.61 -4.44 1.65
C SER A 55 -19.21 -3.38 2.57
N THR A 56 -20.50 -3.10 2.40
CA THR A 56 -21.23 -2.18 3.29
C THR A 56 -21.42 -2.76 4.70
N GLU A 57 -21.35 -4.08 4.86
CA GLU A 57 -21.50 -4.78 6.15
C GLU A 57 -20.32 -4.52 7.09
N ASP A 58 -19.15 -4.13 6.55
CA ASP A 58 -17.96 -3.79 7.33
C ASP A 58 -18.20 -2.61 8.28
N ALA A 59 -19.20 -1.76 8.00
CA ALA A 59 -19.60 -0.65 8.87
C ALA A 59 -20.56 -1.08 9.99
N ALA A 60 -21.09 -2.30 9.98
CA ALA A 60 -22.12 -2.74 10.92
C ALA A 60 -21.59 -2.76 12.37
N PHE A 61 -20.40 -3.30 12.59
CA PHE A 61 -19.81 -3.34 13.93
C PHE A 61 -19.47 -1.94 14.48
N PRO A 62 -18.76 -1.06 13.73
CA PRO A 62 -18.57 0.33 14.14
C PRO A 62 -19.88 1.05 14.48
N LEU A 63 -20.92 0.84 13.67
CA LEU A 63 -22.24 1.43 13.91
C LEU A 63 -22.89 0.91 15.18
N LEU A 64 -22.81 -0.39 15.46
CA LEU A 64 -23.34 -0.97 16.70
C LEU A 64 -22.56 -0.53 17.94
N ALA A 65 -21.24 -0.41 17.84
CA ALA A 65 -20.38 -0.05 18.95
C ALA A 65 -20.44 1.44 19.31
N THR A 66 -20.59 2.32 18.31
CA THR A 66 -20.49 3.79 18.49
C THR A 66 -21.80 4.53 18.21
N GLY A 67 -22.78 3.88 17.58
CA GLY A 67 -24.00 4.52 17.10
C GLY A 67 -23.81 5.39 15.86
N CYS A 68 -22.60 5.46 15.29
CA CYS A 68 -22.27 6.32 14.15
C CYS A 68 -21.62 5.50 13.02
N LEU A 69 -21.85 5.93 11.77
CA LEU A 69 -21.16 5.37 10.61
C LEU A 69 -19.68 5.80 10.63
N PRO A 70 -18.77 4.96 10.11
CA PRO A 70 -17.36 5.31 10.00
C PRO A 70 -17.20 6.51 9.06
N THR A 71 -16.52 7.55 9.55
CA THR A 71 -16.19 8.77 8.78
C THR A 71 -14.76 8.75 8.25
N LYS A 72 -13.91 7.87 8.78
CA LYS A 72 -12.49 7.76 8.46
C LYS A 72 -12.14 6.35 8.01
N LEU A 73 -11.45 6.24 6.88
CA LEU A 73 -10.99 4.99 6.29
C LEU A 73 -9.46 5.01 6.20
N THR A 74 -8.83 3.93 6.64
CA THR A 74 -7.40 3.70 6.43
C THR A 74 -7.23 2.44 5.60
N ILE A 75 -6.34 2.47 4.62
CA ILE A 75 -6.05 1.31 3.76
C ILE A 75 -4.55 1.05 3.80
N PHE A 76 -4.15 -0.16 4.15
CA PHE A 76 -2.77 -0.63 3.98
C PHE A 76 -2.73 -1.53 2.75
N THR A 77 -1.85 -1.22 1.81
CA THR A 77 -1.66 -2.01 0.59
C THR A 77 -0.19 -2.35 0.38
N THR A 78 0.06 -3.60 0.01
CA THR A 78 1.36 -4.09 -0.43
C THR A 78 1.47 -4.23 -1.96
N GLN A 79 0.42 -3.83 -2.67
CA GLN A 79 0.35 -3.86 -4.13
C GLN A 79 0.67 -2.48 -4.71
N LEU A 80 0.94 -2.44 -6.01
CA LEU A 80 0.97 -1.18 -6.76
C LEU A 80 -0.41 -0.49 -6.66
N LEU A 81 -0.43 0.84 -6.62
CA LEU A 81 -1.66 1.60 -6.46
C LEU A 81 -2.60 1.36 -7.64
N THR A 82 -2.03 1.25 -8.85
CA THR A 82 -2.75 0.88 -10.07
C THR A 82 -3.40 -0.51 -9.97
N ASP A 83 -2.71 -1.48 -9.37
CA ASP A 83 -3.19 -2.86 -9.23
C ASP A 83 -4.30 -2.96 -8.15
N ALA A 84 -4.14 -2.22 -7.04
CA ALA A 84 -5.12 -2.19 -5.94
C ALA A 84 -6.32 -1.26 -6.20
N HIS A 85 -6.26 -0.45 -7.25
CA HIS A 85 -7.17 0.69 -7.46
C HIS A 85 -8.65 0.31 -7.40
N GLN A 86 -9.07 -0.73 -8.13
CA GLN A 86 -10.47 -1.17 -8.16
C GLN A 86 -10.97 -1.61 -6.78
N GLN A 87 -10.10 -2.22 -5.97
CA GLN A 87 -10.44 -2.69 -4.64
C GLN A 87 -10.55 -1.51 -3.66
N ILE A 88 -9.62 -0.54 -3.77
CA ILE A 88 -9.63 0.72 -3.02
C ILE A 88 -10.90 1.52 -3.34
N LEU A 89 -11.21 1.72 -4.63
CA LEU A 89 -12.39 2.45 -5.07
C LEU A 89 -13.67 1.80 -4.53
N ARG A 90 -13.79 0.46 -4.63
CA ARG A 90 -14.93 -0.27 -4.07
C ARG A 90 -15.04 -0.08 -2.56
N ALA A 91 -13.94 -0.17 -1.81
CA ALA A 91 -13.96 0.03 -0.36
C ALA A 91 -14.42 1.44 0.01
N VAL A 92 -13.96 2.47 -0.70
CA VAL A 92 -14.40 3.85 -0.47
C VAL A 92 -15.87 4.05 -0.83
N LEU A 93 -16.35 3.43 -1.91
CA LEU A 93 -17.74 3.54 -2.35
C LEU A 93 -18.71 2.74 -1.47
N ALA A 94 -18.25 1.68 -0.81
CA ALA A 94 -19.06 0.93 0.16
C ALA A 94 -19.47 1.79 1.36
N HIS A 95 -18.72 2.85 1.67
CA HIS A 95 -18.91 3.68 2.86
C HIS A 95 -19.20 5.15 2.47
N PRO A 96 -20.46 5.53 2.22
CA PRO A 96 -20.81 6.87 1.74
C PRO A 96 -20.57 7.99 2.77
N ALA A 97 -20.53 7.65 4.07
CA ALA A 97 -20.31 8.60 5.16
C ALA A 97 -18.84 9.02 5.34
N LEU A 98 -17.92 8.45 4.57
CA LEU A 98 -16.50 8.79 4.66
C LEU A 98 -16.24 10.25 4.24
N ILE A 99 -15.49 10.95 5.09
CA ILE A 99 -14.94 12.30 4.86
C ILE A 99 -13.42 12.27 4.67
N SER A 100 -12.75 11.23 5.18
CA SER A 100 -11.29 11.12 5.13
C SER A 100 -10.86 9.70 4.78
N VAL A 101 -9.98 9.57 3.79
CA VAL A 101 -9.36 8.31 3.36
C VAL A 101 -7.84 8.48 3.39
N SER A 102 -7.14 7.57 4.06
CA SER A 102 -5.69 7.50 4.08
C SER A 102 -5.22 6.16 3.50
N VAL A 103 -4.46 6.19 2.42
CA VAL A 103 -3.88 5.01 1.78
C VAL A 103 -2.40 4.96 2.09
N TYR A 104 -1.97 3.89 2.73
CA TYR A 104 -0.57 3.62 3.06
C TYR A 104 -0.06 2.49 2.18
N SER A 105 0.90 2.82 1.31
CA SER A 105 1.48 1.92 0.33
C SER A 105 2.83 1.41 0.81
N SER A 106 3.07 0.10 0.74
CA SER A 106 4.39 -0.49 0.95
C SER A 106 5.35 -0.29 -0.22
N VAL A 107 4.83 0.19 -1.35
CA VAL A 107 5.62 0.58 -2.52
C VAL A 107 5.84 2.08 -2.49
N SER A 108 7.10 2.52 -2.55
CA SER A 108 7.49 3.93 -2.50
C SER A 108 7.00 4.69 -3.74
N GLU A 109 6.88 6.01 -3.63
CA GLU A 109 6.40 6.87 -4.72
C GLU A 109 7.26 6.71 -5.98
N HIS A 110 8.59 6.74 -5.79
CA HIS A 110 9.54 6.49 -6.87
C HIS A 110 9.36 5.12 -7.54
N ALA A 111 9.01 4.09 -6.78
CA ALA A 111 8.84 2.74 -7.32
C ALA A 111 7.55 2.60 -8.16
N HIS A 112 6.51 3.40 -7.87
CA HIS A 112 5.36 3.51 -8.77
C HIS A 112 5.74 4.21 -10.08
N ALA A 113 6.55 5.28 -10.00
CA ALA A 113 6.98 6.04 -11.18
C ALA A 113 7.91 5.22 -12.12
N CYS A 114 8.74 4.34 -11.56
CA CYS A 114 9.65 3.50 -12.36
C CYS A 114 8.98 2.27 -12.99
N GLN A 115 7.72 1.99 -12.67
CA GLN A 115 7.02 0.84 -13.21
C GLN A 115 6.51 1.16 -14.62
N ALA A 116 7.04 0.47 -15.63
CA ALA A 116 6.70 0.70 -17.05
C ALA A 116 5.20 0.54 -17.40
N ALA A 117 4.42 -0.10 -16.54
CA ALA A 117 2.97 -0.29 -16.70
C ALA A 117 2.12 0.71 -15.89
N SER A 118 2.75 1.61 -15.12
CA SER A 118 2.05 2.61 -14.32
C SER A 118 1.79 3.86 -15.16
N GLU A 119 0.55 4.36 -15.11
CA GLU A 119 0.19 5.67 -15.66
C GLU A 119 0.56 6.82 -14.71
N LEU A 120 1.00 6.49 -13.48
CA LEU A 120 1.39 7.46 -12.47
C LEU A 120 2.80 7.99 -12.74
N GLY A 121 2.95 9.31 -12.68
CA GLY A 121 4.19 10.04 -12.86
C GLY A 121 5.08 10.08 -11.61
N VAL A 122 5.96 11.08 -11.55
CA VAL A 122 6.93 11.27 -10.46
C VAL A 122 6.24 11.61 -9.14
N GLU A 123 5.06 12.25 -9.20
CA GLU A 123 4.22 12.57 -8.04
C GLU A 123 3.06 11.57 -7.91
N ALA A 124 3.38 10.28 -8.03
CA ALA A 124 2.40 9.19 -8.11
C ALA A 124 1.39 9.19 -6.96
N TYR A 125 1.78 9.62 -5.75
CA TYR A 125 0.86 9.66 -4.61
C TYR A 125 -0.16 10.78 -4.72
N ARG A 126 0.28 11.97 -5.15
CA ARG A 126 -0.62 13.12 -5.35
C ARG A 126 -1.57 12.84 -6.52
N GLU A 127 -1.03 12.37 -7.64
CA GLU A 127 -1.81 12.03 -8.83
C GLU A 127 -2.86 10.95 -8.53
N TYR A 128 -2.49 9.90 -7.79
CA TYR A 128 -3.44 8.86 -7.39
C TYR A 128 -4.53 9.38 -6.43
N ALA A 129 -4.18 10.27 -5.49
CA ALA A 129 -5.14 10.88 -4.58
C ALA A 129 -6.19 11.71 -5.33
N GLU A 130 -5.75 12.53 -6.29
CA GLU A 130 -6.62 13.34 -7.16
C GLU A 130 -7.53 12.46 -8.03
N LEU A 131 -6.96 11.42 -8.65
CA LEU A 131 -7.71 10.44 -9.44
C LEU A 131 -8.81 9.78 -8.58
N LEU A 132 -8.47 9.28 -7.39
CA LEU A 132 -9.43 8.61 -6.51
C LEU A 132 -10.54 9.57 -6.04
N GLN A 133 -10.21 10.82 -5.70
CA GLN A 133 -11.20 11.83 -5.34
C GLN A 133 -12.20 12.08 -6.47
N GLU A 134 -11.69 12.26 -7.68
CA GLU A 134 -12.47 12.56 -8.87
C GLU A 134 -13.39 11.39 -9.26
N GLU A 135 -12.89 10.15 -9.20
CA GLU A 135 -13.69 8.97 -9.47
C GLU A 135 -14.77 8.71 -8.43
N VAL A 136 -14.45 8.87 -7.15
CA VAL A 136 -15.45 8.76 -6.08
C VAL A 136 -16.53 9.82 -6.23
N ARG A 137 -16.13 11.06 -6.56
CA ARG A 137 -17.07 12.15 -6.83
C ARG A 137 -17.99 11.81 -8.00
N ARG A 138 -17.43 11.29 -9.10
CA ARG A 138 -18.18 10.88 -10.29
C ARG A 138 -19.15 9.74 -9.98
N ALA A 139 -18.69 8.70 -9.29
CA ALA A 139 -19.51 7.55 -8.93
C ALA A 139 -20.65 7.93 -7.97
N ARG A 140 -20.37 8.75 -6.94
CA ARG A 140 -21.40 9.28 -6.04
C ARG A 140 -22.43 10.13 -6.79
N ALA A 141 -22.00 10.99 -7.71
CA ALA A 141 -22.92 11.79 -8.52
C ALA A 141 -23.82 10.94 -9.44
N ALA A 142 -23.27 9.89 -10.05
CA ALA A 142 -24.04 8.95 -10.88
C ALA A 142 -25.08 8.16 -10.06
N GLY A 143 -24.73 7.75 -8.83
CA GLY A 143 -25.66 7.10 -7.90
C GLY A 143 -26.81 8.01 -7.45
N LEU A 144 -26.54 9.31 -7.24
CA LEU A 144 -27.58 10.29 -6.92
C LEU A 144 -28.54 10.54 -8.10
N ALA A 145 -28.03 10.61 -9.33
CA ALA A 145 -28.84 10.83 -10.52
C ALA A 145 -29.84 9.66 -10.74
N THR A 146 -29.39 8.42 -10.55
CA THR A 146 -30.25 7.23 -10.65
C THR A 146 -31.29 7.15 -9.54
N ALA A 147 -30.95 7.53 -8.30
CA ALA A 147 -31.93 7.61 -7.21
C ALA A 147 -33.01 8.68 -7.46
N SER A 148 -32.61 9.85 -7.99
CA SER A 148 -33.53 10.97 -8.25
C SER A 148 -34.52 10.73 -9.40
N SER A 149 -34.20 9.86 -10.37
CA SER A 149 -35.15 9.46 -11.43
C SER A 149 -36.28 8.54 -10.95
N SER A 150 -36.18 8.00 -9.73
CA SER A 150 -37.20 7.13 -9.13
C SER A 150 -38.10 7.84 -8.11
N ALA A 151 -37.73 9.04 -7.66
CA ALA A 151 -38.47 9.82 -6.67
C ALA A 151 -38.83 11.19 -7.23
N GLY A 152 -40.03 11.30 -7.80
CA GLY A 152 -40.61 12.59 -8.19
C GLY A 152 -40.93 13.42 -6.94
N GLY A 153 -40.14 14.45 -6.66
CA GLY A 153 -40.47 15.45 -5.64
C GLY A 153 -39.26 16.10 -4.98
N GLY A 154 -38.93 17.31 -5.44
CA GLY A 154 -38.50 18.46 -4.64
C GLY A 154 -37.40 18.34 -3.56
N SER A 155 -36.39 19.20 -3.74
CA SER A 155 -35.65 19.93 -2.70
C SER A 155 -34.30 19.37 -2.25
N GLY A 156 -33.27 20.17 -2.51
CA GLY A 156 -31.94 20.13 -1.91
C GLY A 156 -31.06 19.01 -2.46
N VAL A 157 -30.13 19.32 -3.37
CA VAL A 157 -28.97 18.45 -3.60
C VAL A 157 -28.19 18.46 -2.28
N PRO A 158 -28.17 17.37 -1.47
CA PRO A 158 -27.24 17.31 -0.37
C PRO A 158 -25.86 17.35 -0.99
N ARG A 159 -25.10 18.41 -0.70
CA ARG A 159 -23.69 18.47 -1.08
C ARG A 159 -23.02 17.30 -0.39
N SER A 160 -22.69 16.26 -1.15
CA SER A 160 -21.85 15.18 -0.65
C SER A 160 -20.59 15.83 -0.05
N PRO A 161 -20.21 15.47 1.19
CA PRO A 161 -19.03 16.05 1.81
C PRO A 161 -17.82 15.81 0.92
N LEU A 162 -16.94 16.81 0.82
CA LEU A 162 -15.68 16.69 0.12
C LEU A 162 -14.88 15.57 0.79
N LEU A 163 -14.49 14.57 0.00
CA LEU A 163 -13.67 13.47 0.48
C LEU A 163 -12.21 13.89 0.47
N GLY A 164 -11.59 14.02 1.65
CA GLY A 164 -10.14 14.16 1.75
C GLY A 164 -9.48 12.80 1.47
N VAL A 165 -8.56 12.77 0.50
CA VAL A 165 -7.75 11.58 0.22
C VAL A 165 -6.28 11.92 0.42
N ARG A 166 -5.60 11.11 1.22
CA ARG A 166 -4.15 11.17 1.43
C ARG A 166 -3.53 9.83 1.05
N VAL A 167 -2.38 9.88 0.40
CA VAL A 167 -1.57 8.69 0.10
C VAL A 167 -0.19 8.92 0.71
N ALA A 168 0.35 7.91 1.38
CA ALA A 168 1.66 7.97 2.00
C ALA A 168 2.40 6.64 1.91
N PHE A 169 3.72 6.70 2.01
CA PHE A 169 4.56 5.52 2.10
C PHE A 169 4.50 4.95 3.53
N LEU A 170 4.31 3.64 3.65
CA LEU A 170 4.45 2.91 4.91
C LEU A 170 5.23 1.63 4.63
N PRO A 171 6.46 1.48 5.18
CA PRO A 171 7.28 0.30 4.96
C PRO A 171 6.70 -0.94 5.68
N LEU A 172 5.69 -1.56 5.06
CA LEU A 172 5.12 -2.87 5.42
C LEU A 172 5.92 -3.98 4.73
N LEU A 173 7.16 -4.16 5.17
CA LEU A 173 8.19 -4.78 4.33
C LEU A 173 8.29 -6.30 4.47
N ALA A 174 7.93 -6.86 5.63
CA ALA A 174 8.18 -8.28 5.88
C ALA A 174 7.26 -8.92 6.92
N CYS A 175 6.99 -10.20 6.69
CA CYS A 175 6.48 -11.13 7.67
C CYS A 175 7.65 -11.64 8.51
N CYS A 176 7.66 -11.35 9.81
CA CYS A 176 8.63 -11.88 10.75
C CYS A 176 8.14 -13.23 11.27
N LEU A 177 8.75 -14.32 10.80
CA LEU A 177 8.44 -15.67 11.29
C LEU A 177 9.24 -16.02 12.54
N ASP A 178 10.46 -15.48 12.64
CA ASP A 178 11.41 -15.68 13.73
C ASP A 178 12.32 -14.44 13.83
N PRO A 179 12.94 -14.12 14.99
CA PRO A 179 13.92 -13.03 15.10
C PRO A 179 15.03 -13.01 14.03
N GLY A 180 15.39 -14.14 13.44
CA GLY A 180 16.38 -14.24 12.36
C GLY A 180 15.81 -14.44 10.95
N LEU A 181 14.49 -14.59 10.79
CA LEU A 181 13.87 -14.97 9.52
C LEU A 181 12.76 -13.99 9.12
N ILE A 182 12.98 -13.35 7.98
CA ILE A 182 12.01 -12.48 7.30
C ILE A 182 11.60 -13.09 5.98
N VAL A 183 10.33 -12.92 5.63
CA VAL A 183 9.79 -13.31 4.32
C VAL A 183 9.00 -12.13 3.77
N LEU A 184 9.15 -11.85 2.47
CA LEU A 184 8.29 -10.87 1.79
C LEU A 184 6.86 -11.44 1.70
N PRO A 185 5.81 -10.63 1.92
CA PRO A 185 4.44 -11.12 1.82
C PRO A 185 4.16 -11.68 0.43
N ALA A 186 3.52 -12.85 0.35
CA ALA A 186 3.35 -13.58 -0.90
C ALA A 186 2.48 -12.80 -1.90
N ALA A 187 1.49 -12.07 -1.39
CA ALA A 187 0.61 -11.21 -2.18
C ALA A 187 1.19 -9.81 -2.50
N SER A 188 2.39 -9.48 -2.01
CA SER A 188 3.01 -8.18 -2.33
C SER A 188 3.36 -8.06 -3.81
N SER A 189 3.40 -6.83 -4.35
CA SER A 189 3.83 -6.63 -5.73
C SER A 189 5.29 -7.04 -5.97
N ALA A 190 6.15 -6.93 -4.95
CA ALA A 190 7.52 -7.45 -5.00
C ALA A 190 7.54 -8.98 -5.22
N ALA A 191 6.73 -9.72 -4.48
CA ALA A 191 6.67 -11.18 -4.60
C ALA A 191 5.96 -11.64 -5.89
N ARG A 192 4.78 -11.09 -6.22
CA ARG A 192 3.99 -11.54 -7.39
C ARG A 192 4.70 -11.26 -8.72
N ARG A 193 5.35 -10.11 -8.85
CA ARG A 193 6.06 -9.78 -10.10
C ARG A 193 7.35 -10.60 -10.26
N ALA A 194 7.95 -11.09 -9.17
CA ALA A 194 9.06 -12.04 -9.23
C ALA A 194 8.65 -13.43 -9.74
N VAL A 195 7.38 -13.82 -9.56
CA VAL A 195 6.83 -15.12 -9.96
C VAL A 195 6.19 -15.09 -11.36
N MET A 196 5.61 -13.96 -11.78
CA MET A 196 4.90 -13.83 -13.06
C MET A 196 5.81 -13.66 -14.29
N GLY A 197 7.13 -13.57 -14.12
CA GLY A 197 8.09 -13.45 -15.22
C GLY A 197 8.95 -14.70 -15.37
N GLY A 198 8.52 -15.66 -16.21
CA GLY A 198 9.35 -16.81 -16.60
C GLY A 198 9.94 -17.60 -15.43
N VAL A 199 11.04 -18.34 -15.68
CA VAL A 199 11.80 -19.00 -14.60
C VAL A 199 12.20 -17.91 -13.60
N ALA A 200 11.72 -18.02 -12.36
CA ALA A 200 11.97 -17.07 -11.29
C ALA A 200 13.44 -16.62 -11.33
N ALA A 201 13.68 -15.31 -11.38
CA ALA A 201 15.01 -14.75 -11.53
C ALA A 201 15.95 -15.36 -10.46
N GLY A 202 16.94 -16.17 -10.90
CA GLY A 202 17.87 -16.89 -10.02
C GLY A 202 17.63 -18.40 -9.89
N PHE A 203 16.54 -18.93 -10.46
CA PHE A 203 16.24 -20.36 -10.54
C PHE A 203 16.54 -20.98 -11.92
N ALA A 204 17.16 -20.23 -12.82
CA ALA A 204 17.74 -20.82 -14.02
C ALA A 204 18.86 -21.80 -13.61
N PRO A 205 18.98 -22.97 -14.27
CA PRO A 205 20.13 -23.86 -14.05
C PRO A 205 21.43 -23.07 -14.15
N LEU A 206 22.43 -23.38 -13.31
CA LEU A 206 23.72 -22.68 -13.28
C LEU A 206 24.41 -22.62 -14.66
N GLU A 207 24.03 -23.54 -15.56
CA GLU A 207 24.51 -23.73 -16.93
C GLU A 207 23.83 -22.80 -17.97
N ALA A 208 22.78 -22.04 -17.60
CA ALA A 208 22.09 -21.14 -18.52
C ALA A 208 22.97 -19.91 -18.82
N GLY A 209 23.43 -19.80 -20.07
CA GLY A 209 24.32 -18.73 -20.51
C GLY A 209 23.76 -17.32 -20.26
N ALA A 210 24.64 -16.38 -19.94
CA ALA A 210 24.32 -14.99 -19.59
C ALA A 210 23.53 -14.20 -20.67
N GLY A 211 23.44 -14.71 -21.90
CA GLY A 211 22.74 -14.09 -23.03
C GLY A 211 21.23 -14.22 -22.99
N ASP A 212 20.68 -15.35 -22.53
CA ASP A 212 19.22 -15.60 -22.57
C ASP A 212 18.48 -14.98 -21.37
N ALA A 213 19.16 -14.80 -20.23
CA ALA A 213 18.60 -14.15 -19.05
C ALA A 213 18.52 -12.61 -19.18
N ALA A 214 19.39 -12.02 -20.01
CA ALA A 214 19.43 -10.56 -20.20
C ALA A 214 18.31 -10.05 -21.12
N VAL A 215 17.91 -10.84 -22.14
CA VAL A 215 16.86 -10.46 -23.11
C VAL A 215 15.45 -10.59 -22.52
N GLN A 216 15.27 -11.42 -21.47
CA GLN A 216 14.02 -11.48 -20.69
C GLN A 216 14.00 -10.50 -19.49
N GLY A 217 15.08 -9.73 -19.29
CA GLY A 217 15.29 -8.88 -18.11
C GLY A 217 14.60 -7.51 -18.13
N GLU A 218 14.16 -7.00 -19.30
CA GLU A 218 13.51 -5.68 -19.37
C GLU A 218 12.13 -5.68 -18.69
N GLY A 219 11.37 -6.78 -18.76
CA GLY A 219 10.15 -6.97 -17.97
C GLY A 219 10.39 -7.34 -16.50
N ALA A 220 11.58 -7.87 -16.18
CA ALA A 220 11.99 -8.25 -14.83
C ALA A 220 12.49 -7.05 -13.99
N SER A 221 12.80 -5.92 -14.63
CA SER A 221 13.30 -4.71 -13.98
C SER A 221 12.36 -4.18 -12.89
N GLY A 222 11.05 -4.16 -13.14
CA GLY A 222 10.07 -3.67 -12.17
C GLY A 222 9.99 -4.55 -10.90
N ALA A 223 9.99 -5.87 -11.07
CA ALA A 223 9.95 -6.81 -9.95
C ALA A 223 11.21 -6.73 -9.07
N LEU A 224 12.37 -6.71 -9.73
CA LEU A 224 13.67 -6.61 -9.06
C LEU A 224 13.84 -5.24 -8.39
N SER A 225 13.34 -4.17 -9.02
CA SER A 225 13.30 -2.85 -8.44
C SER A 225 12.45 -2.83 -7.17
N LEU A 226 11.19 -3.28 -7.23
CA LEU A 226 10.31 -3.36 -6.06
C LEU A 226 10.92 -4.17 -4.91
N THR A 227 11.57 -5.29 -5.23
CA THR A 227 12.25 -6.13 -4.25
C THR A 227 13.47 -5.40 -3.65
N ALA A 228 14.29 -4.73 -4.47
CA ALA A 228 15.43 -3.96 -4.01
C ALA A 228 15.01 -2.79 -3.11
N HIS A 229 13.94 -2.08 -3.48
CA HIS A 229 13.33 -1.02 -2.67
C HIS A 229 12.87 -1.57 -1.31
N GLY A 230 12.18 -2.71 -1.29
CA GLY A 230 11.74 -3.35 -0.05
C GLY A 230 12.89 -3.74 0.87
N LEU A 231 13.95 -4.35 0.32
CA LEU A 231 15.14 -4.73 1.08
C LEU A 231 15.92 -3.53 1.62
N LEU A 232 16.06 -2.45 0.83
CA LEU A 232 16.72 -1.23 1.27
C LEU A 232 15.95 -0.53 2.39
N ALA A 233 14.63 -0.42 2.26
CA ALA A 233 13.79 0.15 3.30
C ALA A 233 13.90 -0.67 4.60
N LEU A 234 14.04 -2.00 4.49
CA LEU A 234 14.18 -2.87 5.65
C LEU A 234 15.56 -2.73 6.29
N ALA A 235 16.61 -2.68 5.48
CA ALA A 235 17.97 -2.43 5.95
C ALA A 235 18.06 -1.07 6.67
N ALA A 236 17.45 -0.03 6.09
CA ALA A 236 17.35 1.29 6.72
C ALA A 236 16.61 1.23 8.07
N ALA A 237 15.48 0.53 8.13
CA ALA A 237 14.72 0.35 9.38
C ALA A 237 15.53 -0.40 10.45
N MET A 238 16.40 -1.34 10.05
CA MET A 238 17.34 -2.03 10.95
C MET A 238 18.57 -1.19 11.35
N GLY A 239 18.66 0.07 10.94
CA GLY A 239 19.80 0.95 11.24
C GLY A 239 20.99 0.78 10.29
N ALA A 240 20.82 0.07 9.16
CA ALA A 240 21.82 -0.10 8.11
C ALA A 240 21.35 0.60 6.81
N PRO A 241 21.36 1.94 6.75
CA PRO A 241 20.82 2.71 5.62
C PRO A 241 21.61 2.56 4.32
N ARG A 242 22.85 2.06 4.39
CA ARG A 242 23.72 1.80 3.23
C ARG A 242 24.31 0.40 3.36
N PRO A 243 23.51 -0.66 3.13
CA PRO A 243 24.07 -2.00 3.10
C PRO A 243 25.01 -2.10 1.90
N GLU A 244 26.22 -2.63 2.09
CA GLU A 244 27.10 -3.00 0.96
C GLU A 244 26.60 -4.32 0.38
N PRO A 245 26.02 -4.33 -0.83
CA PRO A 245 25.42 -5.54 -1.37
C PRO A 245 26.53 -6.51 -1.80
N TYR A 246 26.56 -7.71 -1.20
CA TYR A 246 27.34 -8.82 -1.72
C TYR A 246 26.48 -9.62 -2.71
N ALA A 247 26.74 -9.41 -4.00
CA ALA A 247 25.97 -10.04 -5.07
C ALA A 247 26.53 -11.43 -5.43
N ILE A 248 25.68 -12.45 -5.34
CA ILE A 248 25.93 -13.80 -5.86
C ILE A 248 25.01 -14.03 -7.06
N GLY A 249 25.58 -14.01 -8.27
CA GLY A 249 24.86 -14.23 -9.53
C GLY A 249 24.28 -12.95 -10.18
N PRO A 250 23.69 -13.08 -11.38
CA PRO A 250 23.28 -11.94 -12.20
C PRO A 250 22.11 -11.14 -11.59
N VAL A 251 21.19 -11.80 -10.89
CA VAL A 251 19.98 -11.19 -10.32
C VAL A 251 20.31 -10.31 -9.11
N SER A 252 21.08 -10.85 -8.17
CA SER A 252 21.55 -10.08 -7.02
C SER A 252 22.49 -8.94 -7.45
N SER A 253 23.26 -9.12 -8.52
CA SER A 253 24.08 -8.05 -9.12
C SER A 253 23.22 -6.93 -9.71
N ALA A 254 22.13 -7.28 -10.41
CA ALA A 254 21.18 -6.30 -10.92
C ALA A 254 20.48 -5.54 -9.78
N MET A 255 20.03 -6.23 -8.74
CA MET A 255 19.45 -5.60 -7.54
C MET A 255 20.44 -4.68 -6.83
N GLY A 256 21.71 -5.09 -6.68
CA GLY A 256 22.75 -4.27 -6.07
C GLY A 256 23.03 -2.97 -6.82
N LYS A 257 22.93 -2.98 -8.15
CA LYS A 257 23.06 -1.77 -8.99
C LYS A 257 21.88 -0.82 -8.82
N ILE A 258 20.67 -1.35 -8.64
CA ILE A 258 19.45 -0.55 -8.41
C ILE A 258 19.52 0.15 -7.04
N GLY A 259 20.06 -0.50 -6.00
CA GLY A 259 20.01 0.03 -4.64
C GLY A 259 20.89 1.24 -4.33
N TYR A 260 21.94 1.49 -5.11
CA TYR A 260 22.90 2.57 -4.82
C TYR A 260 22.31 3.99 -4.91
N PRO A 261 21.59 4.38 -5.99
CA PRO A 261 20.96 5.70 -6.07
C PRO A 261 19.73 5.86 -5.15
N LEU A 262 19.09 4.76 -4.73
CA LEU A 262 17.79 4.76 -4.04
C LEU A 262 17.87 4.98 -2.52
N SER A 263 19.00 4.64 -1.91
CA SER A 263 19.22 4.78 -0.45
C SER A 263 18.98 6.21 0.08
N VAL A 264 19.11 7.22 -0.78
CA VAL A 264 18.93 8.63 -0.41
C VAL A 264 17.46 9.05 -0.41
N SER A 265 16.67 8.62 -1.41
CA SER A 265 15.27 9.05 -1.58
C SER A 265 14.32 8.38 -0.57
N LEU A 266 14.51 7.09 -0.30
CA LEU A 266 13.66 6.35 0.66
C LEU A 266 13.80 6.86 2.09
N LEU A 267 15.01 7.30 2.48
CA LEU A 267 15.26 7.89 3.81
C LEU A 267 14.57 9.26 3.97
N ALA A 268 14.42 10.01 2.89
CA ALA A 268 13.69 11.28 2.90
C ALA A 268 12.18 11.05 2.96
N GLU A 269 11.64 10.12 2.17
CA GLU A 269 10.21 9.79 2.14
C GLU A 269 9.70 9.22 3.47
N ALA A 270 10.46 8.30 4.08
CA ALA A 270 10.09 7.71 5.38
C ALA A 270 10.06 8.75 6.52
N ARG A 271 10.89 9.79 6.46
CA ARG A 271 10.87 10.90 7.43
C ARG A 271 9.72 11.88 7.18
N CYS A 272 9.44 12.22 5.92
CA CYS A 272 8.31 13.09 5.57
C CYS A 272 6.95 12.51 5.95
N ALA A 273 6.78 11.18 5.92
CA ALA A 273 5.54 10.53 6.34
C ALA A 273 5.21 10.77 7.82
N ALA A 274 6.23 10.87 8.68
CA ALA A 274 6.11 11.11 10.12
C ALA A 274 5.93 12.59 10.49
N GLU A 275 6.46 13.53 9.69
CA GLU A 275 6.39 14.98 9.96
C GLU A 275 5.12 15.66 9.42
N ALA A 276 4.34 14.99 8.57
CA ALA A 276 3.07 15.52 8.06
C ALA A 276 1.96 15.41 9.13
N SER A 277 2.03 16.32 10.11
CA SER A 277 0.95 16.63 11.05
C SER A 277 -0.28 17.23 10.32
N PRO A 278 -1.49 17.10 10.87
CA PRO A 278 -2.72 17.35 10.12
C PRO A 278 -2.92 18.84 9.86
N LEU A 279 -3.27 19.18 8.62
CA LEU A 279 -3.96 20.43 8.31
C LEU A 279 -5.21 20.50 9.22
N MET A 280 -5.20 21.48 10.13
CA MET A 280 -6.41 22.01 10.77
C MET A 280 -7.38 22.57 9.72
#